data_AF-A0A2N1UGN3-F1
#
_entry.id   AF-A0A2N1UGN3-F1
#
_cell.length_a   1.000
_cell.length_b   1.000
_cell.length_c   1.000
_cell.angle_alpha   90.00
_cell.angle_beta   90.00
_cell.angle_gamma   90.00
#
_symmetry.space_group_name_H-M   'P 1'
#
loop_
_entity.id
_entity.type
_entity.pdbx_description
1 polymer ?
#
loop_
_entity_poly.entity_id
_entity_poly.type
_entity_poly.pdbx_seq_one_letter_code
_entity_poly.pdbx_strand_id
1 'polypeptide(L)'
;MRLAQAFSLGAWLIVTINLLMAFGAIGVFTRMTPAIAEIISNNERSLQACEEMLTALVKAAHDKGDKKLAHSQNFKKALERAKHNVTEGEEPAALDTISSHYEGALAGSKQALETTTAAILTLSKINRDAMANADKKAQQLGRGGAWGIVFMAVFVFIAGILFIQQLNSKLLKPLEEIKTVLLEHQTGETRRRCAAANLPTDIRSIFGSINSLLDRTTHDFSNNR
;
A
#
# COMPACT_ATOMS: atom_id res chain seq x y z
N MET A 1 36.98 16.61 -3.61
CA MET A 1 35.90 16.46 -2.61
C MET A 1 34.50 16.43 -3.21
N ARG A 2 34.27 17.05 -4.38
CA ARG A 2 32.95 17.12 -5.01
C ARG A 2 32.44 15.76 -5.52
N LEU A 3 33.35 14.87 -5.91
CA LEU A 3 32.98 13.54 -6.41
C LEU A 3 32.46 12.62 -5.30
N ALA A 4 33.18 12.53 -4.18
CA ALA A 4 32.76 11.74 -3.03
C ALA A 4 31.43 12.23 -2.44
N GLN A 5 31.24 13.55 -2.38
CA GLN A 5 29.97 14.17 -1.99
C GLN A 5 28.84 13.82 -2.97
N ALA A 6 29.08 13.85 -4.28
CA ALA A 6 28.07 13.48 -5.28
C ALA A 6 27.64 12.01 -5.18
N PHE A 7 28.58 11.08 -4.94
CA PHE A 7 28.26 9.67 -4.74
C PHE A 7 27.55 9.42 -3.40
N SER A 8 28.01 10.07 -2.33
CA SER A 8 27.36 10.00 -1.01
C SER A 8 25.93 10.53 -1.07
N LEU A 9 25.71 11.66 -1.76
CA LEU A 9 24.38 12.22 -1.99
C LEU A 9 23.49 11.28 -2.83
N GLY A 10 24.04 10.68 -3.89
CA GLY A 10 23.33 9.70 -4.70
C GLY A 10 22.92 8.45 -3.92
N ALA A 11 23.81 7.93 -3.07
CA ALA A 11 23.51 6.80 -2.19
C ALA A 11 22.44 7.16 -1.16
N TRP A 12 22.56 8.32 -0.51
CA TRP A 12 21.55 8.83 0.43
C TRP A 12 20.19 9.00 -0.24
N LEU A 13 20.16 9.55 -1.46
CA LEU A 13 18.93 9.73 -2.23
C LEU A 13 18.23 8.39 -2.52
N ILE A 14 18.99 7.35 -2.92
CA ILE A 14 18.42 6.01 -3.11
C ILE A 14 17.85 5.46 -1.81
N VAL A 15 18.58 5.60 -0.69
CA VAL A 15 18.11 5.14 0.62
C VAL A 15 16.84 5.88 1.04
N THR A 16 16.80 7.20 0.90
CA THR A 16 15.62 8.01 1.23
C THR A 16 14.41 7.63 0.38
N ILE A 17 14.58 7.43 -0.94
CA ILE A 17 13.47 7.03 -1.80
C ILE A 17 12.97 5.63 -1.43
N ASN A 18 13.85 4.67 -1.12
CA ASN A 18 13.44 3.34 -0.65
C ASN A 18 12.69 3.41 0.68
N LEU A 19 13.13 4.26 1.60
CA LEU A 19 12.46 4.48 2.87
C LEU A 19 11.05 5.06 2.65
N LEU A 20 10.93 6.08 1.78
CA LEU A 20 9.64 6.65 1.38
C LEU A 20 8.73 5.62 0.72
N MET A 21 9.28 4.73 -0.12
CA MET A 21 8.52 3.65 -0.74
C MET A 21 8.01 2.66 0.31
N ALA A 22 8.83 2.28 1.29
CA ALA A 22 8.42 1.38 2.37
C ALA A 22 7.30 1.99 3.22
N PHE A 23 7.44 3.26 3.64
CA PHE A 23 6.39 3.97 4.37
C PHE A 23 5.14 4.19 3.52
N GLY A 24 5.31 4.51 2.24
CA GLY A 24 4.20 4.67 1.30
C GLY A 24 3.42 3.37 1.12
N ALA A 25 4.11 2.24 0.98
CA ALA A 25 3.48 0.92 0.91
C ALA A 25 2.71 0.60 2.19
N ILE A 26 3.32 0.78 3.37
CA ILE A 26 2.66 0.59 4.66
C ILE A 26 1.43 1.51 4.78
N GLY A 27 1.54 2.78 4.39
CA GLY A 27 0.44 3.75 4.38
C GLY A 27 -0.74 3.34 3.50
N VAL A 28 -0.44 2.81 2.31
CA VAL A 28 -1.45 2.26 1.40
C VAL A 28 -2.14 1.04 2.00
N PHE A 29 -1.38 0.09 2.60
CA PHE A 29 -1.94 -1.09 3.24
C PHE A 29 -2.81 -0.73 4.46
N THR A 30 -2.31 0.17 5.32
CA THR A 30 -3.01 0.61 6.54
C THR A 30 -4.27 1.42 6.26
N ARG A 31 -4.37 2.13 5.13
CA ARG A 31 -5.61 2.81 4.73
C ARG A 31 -6.69 1.85 4.18
N MET A 32 -6.33 0.67 3.71
CA MET A 32 -7.32 -0.32 3.27
C MET A 32 -8.01 -1.03 4.45
N THR A 33 -7.33 -1.22 5.56
CA THR A 33 -7.81 -2.10 6.64
C THR A 33 -9.00 -1.55 7.46
N PRO A 34 -9.02 -0.29 7.94
CA PRO A 34 -9.98 0.10 8.98
C PRO A 34 -11.33 0.57 8.47
N ALA A 35 -11.38 1.33 7.36
CA ALA A 35 -12.64 1.90 6.87
C ALA A 35 -13.61 0.83 6.30
N ILE A 36 -13.08 -0.30 5.86
CA ILE A 36 -13.88 -1.42 5.35
C ILE A 36 -14.36 -2.32 6.48
N ALA A 37 -13.49 -2.61 7.46
CA ALA A 37 -13.79 -3.54 8.54
C ALA A 37 -14.96 -3.05 9.41
N GLU A 38 -15.03 -1.74 9.67
CA GLU A 38 -16.13 -1.16 10.45
C GLU A 38 -17.45 -1.16 9.67
N ILE A 39 -17.43 -0.81 8.38
CA ILE A 39 -18.60 -0.88 7.50
C ILE A 39 -19.10 -2.32 7.38
N ILE A 40 -18.20 -3.28 7.13
CA ILE A 40 -18.56 -4.70 7.03
C ILE A 40 -19.13 -5.21 8.37
N SER A 41 -18.50 -4.89 9.50
CA SER A 41 -18.97 -5.38 10.81
C SER A 41 -20.35 -4.84 11.18
N ASN A 42 -20.59 -3.55 10.95
CA ASN A 42 -21.91 -2.97 11.21
C ASN A 42 -22.96 -3.53 10.25
N ASN A 43 -22.61 -3.72 8.98
CA ASN A 43 -23.52 -4.27 7.98
C ASN A 43 -23.84 -5.77 8.23
N GLU A 44 -22.87 -6.55 8.67
CA GLU A 44 -23.05 -7.94 9.11
C GLU A 44 -24.04 -8.03 10.29
N ARG A 45 -23.91 -7.13 11.28
CA ARG A 45 -24.86 -7.05 12.40
C ARG A 45 -26.29 -6.71 11.95
N SER A 46 -26.43 -5.79 11.00
CA SER A 46 -27.75 -5.43 10.43
C SER A 46 -28.35 -6.59 9.63
N LEU A 47 -27.53 -7.35 8.91
CA LEU A 47 -28.00 -8.54 8.18
C LEU A 47 -28.42 -9.66 9.13
N GLN A 48 -27.63 -9.90 10.18
CA GLN A 48 -27.98 -10.85 11.24
C GLN A 48 -29.30 -10.47 11.92
N ALA A 49 -29.52 -9.18 12.20
CA ALA A 49 -30.80 -8.72 12.74
C ALA A 49 -31.98 -9.02 11.80
N CYS A 50 -31.80 -8.88 10.49
CA CYS A 50 -32.81 -9.24 9.49
C CYS A 50 -33.12 -10.75 9.51
N GLU A 51 -32.10 -11.60 9.56
CA GLU A 51 -32.26 -13.06 9.65
C GLU A 51 -32.96 -13.50 10.93
N GLU A 52 -32.60 -12.90 12.06
CA GLU A 52 -33.24 -13.16 13.34
C GLU A 52 -34.71 -12.70 13.37
N MET A 53 -35.03 -11.56 12.73
CA MET A 53 -36.40 -11.09 12.57
C MET A 53 -37.25 -12.06 11.72
N LEU A 54 -36.73 -12.50 10.56
CA LEU A 54 -37.43 -13.48 9.72
C LEU A 54 -37.62 -14.81 10.43
N THR A 55 -36.59 -15.29 11.13
CA THR A 55 -36.63 -16.52 11.91
C THR A 55 -37.68 -16.44 13.02
N ALA A 56 -37.75 -15.31 13.73
CA ALA A 56 -38.73 -15.08 14.78
C ALA A 56 -40.16 -15.05 14.23
N LEU A 57 -40.39 -14.45 13.05
CA LEU A 57 -41.71 -14.47 12.39
C LEU A 57 -42.15 -15.90 12.05
N VAL A 58 -41.27 -16.70 11.45
CA VAL A 58 -41.58 -18.09 11.10
C VAL A 58 -41.85 -18.94 12.35
N LYS A 59 -41.01 -18.82 13.38
CA LYS A 59 -41.19 -19.57 14.63
C LYS A 59 -42.46 -19.14 15.38
N ALA A 60 -42.78 -17.84 15.40
CA ALA A 60 -44.00 -17.33 16.01
C ALA A 60 -45.28 -17.75 15.27
N ALA A 61 -45.19 -18.08 13.98
CA ALA A 61 -46.30 -18.61 13.19
C ALA A 61 -46.62 -20.08 13.53
N HIS A 62 -45.61 -20.88 13.87
CA HIS A 62 -45.76 -22.30 14.19
C HIS A 62 -46.01 -22.59 15.68
N ASP A 63 -45.36 -21.86 16.58
CA ASP A 63 -45.43 -22.09 18.02
C ASP A 63 -46.64 -21.39 18.66
N LYS A 64 -47.15 -21.97 19.76
CA LYS A 64 -48.26 -21.43 20.57
C LYS A 64 -47.83 -21.20 22.02
N GLY A 65 -48.60 -20.38 22.75
CA GLY A 65 -48.38 -20.12 24.17
C GLY A 65 -47.06 -19.40 24.44
N ASP A 66 -46.37 -19.78 25.52
CA ASP A 66 -45.15 -19.11 26.00
C ASP A 66 -44.01 -19.04 24.97
N LYS A 67 -43.93 -20.05 24.08
CA LYS A 67 -42.94 -20.07 22.99
C LYS A 67 -43.18 -18.94 21.97
N LYS A 68 -44.44 -18.65 21.65
CA LYS A 68 -44.79 -17.53 20.76
C LYS A 68 -44.39 -16.19 21.36
N LEU A 69 -44.58 -16.05 22.68
CA LEU A 69 -44.18 -14.85 23.43
C LEU A 69 -42.66 -14.65 23.40
N ALA A 70 -41.89 -15.74 23.56
CA ALA A 70 -40.43 -15.71 23.45
C ALA A 70 -39.97 -15.29 22.05
N HIS A 71 -40.58 -15.81 20.98
CA HIS A 71 -40.23 -15.42 19.60
C HIS A 71 -40.57 -13.96 19.31
N SER A 72 -41.70 -13.45 19.81
CA SER A 72 -42.06 -12.04 19.72
C SER A 72 -41.03 -11.13 20.42
N GLN A 73 -40.55 -11.53 21.60
CA GLN A 73 -39.48 -10.79 22.28
C GLN A 73 -38.16 -10.83 21.50
N ASN A 74 -37.81 -11.97 20.90
CA ASN A 74 -36.62 -12.10 20.06
C ASN A 74 -36.70 -11.19 18.83
N PHE A 75 -37.88 -11.11 18.18
CA PHE A 75 -38.12 -10.17 17.09
C PHE A 75 -37.86 -8.73 17.54
N LYS A 76 -38.44 -8.33 18.67
CA LYS A 76 -38.29 -6.97 19.20
C LYS A 76 -36.83 -6.64 19.51
N LYS A 77 -36.07 -7.57 20.10
CA LYS A 77 -34.63 -7.40 20.34
C LYS A 77 -33.82 -7.27 19.04
N ALA A 78 -34.16 -8.04 18.01
CA ALA A 78 -33.52 -7.92 16.70
C ALA A 78 -33.83 -6.57 16.02
N LEU A 79 -35.09 -6.15 16.05
CA LEU A 79 -35.51 -4.83 15.54
C LEU A 79 -34.81 -3.67 16.27
N GLU A 80 -34.74 -3.73 17.60
CA GLU A 80 -34.06 -2.70 18.38
C GLU A 80 -32.56 -2.64 18.06
N ARG A 81 -31.89 -3.79 17.89
CA ARG A 81 -30.49 -3.81 17.43
C ARG A 81 -30.33 -3.17 16.05
N ALA A 82 -31.22 -3.45 15.11
CA ALA A 82 -31.19 -2.85 13.78
C ALA A 82 -31.39 -1.33 13.84
N LYS A 83 -32.30 -0.84 14.68
CA LYS A 83 -32.52 0.60 14.90
C LYS A 83 -31.33 1.35 15.51
N HIS A 84 -30.59 0.69 16.40
CA HIS A 84 -29.39 1.27 17.01
C HIS A 84 -28.15 1.20 16.10
N ASN A 85 -28.27 0.57 14.94
CA ASN A 85 -27.17 0.31 14.00
C ASN A 85 -27.51 0.80 12.59
N VAL A 86 -28.14 1.97 12.49
CA VAL A 86 -28.44 2.62 11.21
C VAL A 86 -27.14 3.18 10.63
N THR A 87 -26.75 2.66 9.47
CA THR A 87 -25.54 3.07 8.73
C THR A 87 -25.86 3.83 7.46
N GLU A 88 -27.03 3.59 6.85
CA GLU A 88 -27.42 4.19 5.57
C GLU A 88 -28.69 5.04 5.69
N GLY A 89 -28.78 6.12 4.90
CA GLY A 89 -29.88 7.09 4.97
C GLY A 89 -31.26 6.54 4.58
N GLU A 90 -31.31 5.40 3.88
CA GLU A 90 -32.55 4.75 3.43
C GLU A 90 -33.08 3.70 4.44
N GLU A 91 -32.27 3.28 5.42
CA GLU A 91 -32.65 2.26 6.42
C GLU A 91 -33.80 2.69 7.36
N PRO A 92 -33.90 3.96 7.82
CA PRO A 92 -34.98 4.38 8.72
C PRO A 92 -36.38 4.13 8.16
N ALA A 93 -36.60 4.37 6.87
CA ALA A 93 -37.91 4.16 6.23
C ALA A 93 -38.34 2.67 6.27
N ALA A 94 -37.39 1.76 6.04
CA ALA A 94 -37.64 0.33 6.14
C ALA A 94 -37.90 -0.09 7.60
N LEU A 95 -37.11 0.43 8.55
CA LEU A 95 -37.26 0.16 9.99
C LEU A 95 -38.59 0.67 10.57
N ASP A 96 -39.08 1.82 10.10
CA ASP A 96 -40.38 2.38 10.48
C ASP A 96 -41.53 1.51 9.96
N THR A 97 -41.41 1.02 8.73
CA THR A 97 -42.37 0.10 8.13
C THR A 97 -42.45 -1.20 8.92
N ILE A 98 -41.29 -1.76 9.32
CA ILE A 98 -41.21 -2.97 10.17
C ILE A 98 -41.84 -2.69 11.53
N SER A 99 -41.49 -1.57 12.17
CA SER A 99 -42.00 -1.19 13.50
C SER A 99 -43.51 -1.02 13.55
N SER A 100 -44.11 -0.58 12.44
CA SER A 100 -45.55 -0.31 12.38
C SER A 100 -46.37 -1.58 12.13
N HIS A 101 -45.79 -2.63 11.54
CA HIS A 101 -46.54 -3.81 11.07
C HIS A 101 -46.16 -5.12 11.78
N TYR A 102 -45.04 -5.17 12.51
CA TYR A 102 -44.55 -6.42 13.08
C TYR A 102 -45.51 -7.06 14.11
N GLU A 103 -46.24 -6.26 14.89
CA GLU A 103 -47.21 -6.79 15.87
C GLU A 103 -48.36 -7.51 15.17
N GLY A 104 -48.86 -6.93 14.07
CA GLY A 104 -49.85 -7.58 13.21
C GLY A 104 -49.32 -8.84 12.54
N ALA A 105 -48.06 -8.84 12.12
CA ALA A 105 -47.41 -10.00 11.53
C ALA A 105 -47.29 -11.16 12.54
N LEU A 106 -46.88 -10.86 13.78
CA LEU A 106 -46.80 -11.83 14.88
C LEU A 106 -48.19 -12.29 15.36
N ALA A 107 -49.22 -11.45 15.23
CA ALA A 107 -50.60 -11.83 15.50
C ALA A 107 -51.20 -12.77 14.43
N GLY A 108 -50.53 -12.92 13.27
CA GLY A 108 -50.95 -13.80 12.18
C GLY A 108 -51.73 -13.11 11.06
N SER A 109 -51.74 -11.78 11.00
CA SER A 109 -52.31 -11.05 9.86
C SER A 109 -51.45 -11.26 8.61
N LYS A 110 -52.06 -11.83 7.56
CA LYS A 110 -51.37 -12.12 6.29
C LYS A 110 -50.82 -10.84 5.65
N GLN A 111 -51.60 -9.77 5.63
CA GLN A 111 -51.19 -8.49 5.07
C GLN A 111 -50.02 -7.87 5.85
N ALA A 112 -50.07 -7.93 7.18
CA ALA A 112 -48.99 -7.43 8.02
C ALA A 112 -47.72 -8.28 7.89
N LEU A 113 -47.86 -9.61 7.72
CA LEU A 113 -46.76 -10.53 7.47
C LEU A 113 -46.06 -10.23 6.14
N GLU A 114 -46.82 -10.06 5.05
CA GLU A 114 -46.28 -9.70 3.73
C GLU A 114 -45.57 -8.34 3.80
N THR A 115 -46.19 -7.34 4.42
CA THR A 115 -45.62 -5.99 4.57
C THR A 115 -44.32 -6.00 5.38
N THR A 116 -44.33 -6.71 6.52
CA THR A 116 -43.15 -6.81 7.41
C THR A 116 -42.02 -7.57 6.72
N THR A 117 -42.33 -8.68 6.05
CA THR A 117 -41.32 -9.49 5.34
C THR A 117 -40.70 -8.70 4.19
N ALA A 118 -41.53 -8.01 3.39
CA ALA A 118 -41.05 -7.15 2.31
C ALA A 118 -40.15 -6.02 2.84
N ALA A 119 -40.52 -5.39 3.95
CA ALA A 119 -39.72 -4.35 4.58
C ALA A 119 -38.37 -4.88 5.10
N ILE A 120 -38.33 -6.08 5.70
CA ILE A 120 -37.08 -6.73 6.14
C ILE A 120 -36.20 -7.07 4.93
N LEU A 121 -36.77 -7.56 3.83
CA LEU A 121 -36.01 -7.83 2.61
C LEU A 121 -35.45 -6.55 1.98
N THR A 122 -36.20 -5.46 2.01
CA THR A 122 -35.74 -4.14 1.57
C THR A 122 -34.58 -3.65 2.44
N LEU A 123 -34.69 -3.72 3.77
CA LEU A 123 -33.61 -3.38 4.69
C LEU A 123 -32.34 -4.20 4.40
N SER A 124 -32.50 -5.52 4.24
CA SER A 124 -31.39 -6.41 3.90
C SER A 124 -30.79 -6.13 2.52
N LYS A 125 -31.57 -5.63 1.57
CA LYS A 125 -31.08 -5.21 0.25
C LYS A 125 -30.25 -3.94 0.34
N ILE A 126 -30.77 -2.89 1.00
CA ILE A 126 -30.05 -1.63 1.22
C ILE A 126 -28.67 -1.90 1.82
N ASN A 127 -28.63 -2.74 2.86
CA ASN A 127 -27.40 -3.06 3.56
C ASN A 127 -26.40 -3.87 2.69
N ARG A 128 -26.90 -4.81 1.86
CA ARG A 128 -26.06 -5.55 0.88
C ARG A 128 -25.51 -4.65 -0.23
N ASP A 129 -26.32 -3.73 -0.74
CA ASP A 129 -25.89 -2.77 -1.76
C ASP A 129 -24.84 -1.81 -1.20
N ALA A 130 -24.99 -1.38 0.05
CA ALA A 130 -23.98 -0.60 0.77
C ALA A 130 -22.65 -1.37 0.91
N MET A 131 -22.69 -2.65 1.32
CA MET A 131 -21.48 -3.50 1.37
C MET A 131 -20.80 -3.62 0.00
N ALA A 132 -21.56 -3.86 -1.06
CA ALA A 132 -21.01 -3.99 -2.41
C ALA A 132 -20.35 -2.69 -2.90
N ASN A 133 -20.93 -1.54 -2.57
CA ASN A 133 -20.36 -0.23 -2.91
C ASN A 133 -19.10 0.08 -2.10
N ALA A 134 -19.10 -0.24 -0.81
CA ALA A 134 -17.93 -0.10 0.05
C ALA A 134 -16.77 -0.99 -0.44
N ASP A 135 -17.04 -2.24 -0.80
CA ASP A 135 -16.04 -3.16 -1.35
C ASP A 135 -15.47 -2.66 -2.70
N LYS A 136 -16.32 -2.15 -3.60
CA LYS A 136 -15.84 -1.55 -4.86
C LYS A 136 -14.91 -0.36 -4.61
N LYS A 137 -15.28 0.52 -3.68
CA LYS A 137 -14.46 1.70 -3.32
C LYS A 137 -13.13 1.29 -2.71
N ALA A 138 -13.15 0.26 -1.86
CA ALA A 138 -11.96 -0.36 -1.32
C ALA A 138 -11.04 -0.94 -2.39
N GLN A 139 -11.58 -1.72 -3.32
CA GLN A 139 -10.81 -2.30 -4.41
C GLN A 139 -10.19 -1.23 -5.32
N GLN A 140 -10.90 -0.12 -5.56
CA GLN A 140 -10.38 1.00 -6.36
C GLN A 140 -9.19 1.69 -5.66
N LEU A 141 -9.31 1.98 -4.36
CA LEU A 141 -8.19 2.49 -3.56
C LEU A 141 -7.03 1.48 -3.52
N GLY A 142 -7.37 0.19 -3.44
CA GLY A 142 -6.49 -0.96 -3.58
C GLY A 142 -5.59 -0.91 -4.81
N ARG A 143 -6.24 -0.91 -5.97
CA ARG A 143 -5.59 -0.92 -7.28
C ARG A 143 -4.79 0.36 -7.52
N GLY A 144 -5.32 1.52 -7.12
CA GLY A 144 -4.62 2.80 -7.25
C GLY A 144 -3.32 2.85 -6.43
N GLY A 145 -3.38 2.38 -5.17
CA GLY A 145 -2.20 2.28 -4.31
C GLY A 145 -1.15 1.31 -4.85
N ALA A 146 -1.57 0.14 -5.36
CA ALA A 146 -0.67 -0.85 -5.94
C ALA A 146 0.11 -0.31 -7.15
N TRP A 147 -0.58 0.39 -8.07
CA TRP A 147 0.08 1.04 -9.20
C TRP A 147 1.10 2.10 -8.75
N GLY A 148 0.79 2.86 -7.69
CA GLY A 148 1.71 3.83 -7.10
C GLY A 148 3.04 3.19 -6.65
N ILE A 149 2.98 2.03 -5.99
CA ILE A 149 4.18 1.29 -5.55
C ILE A 149 4.97 0.80 -6.75
N VAL A 150 4.31 0.27 -7.79
CA VAL A 150 4.98 -0.19 -9.03
C VAL A 150 5.75 0.95 -9.69
N PHE A 151 5.13 2.13 -9.86
CA PHE A 151 5.82 3.29 -10.44
C PHE A 151 7.02 3.75 -9.60
N MET A 152 6.88 3.76 -8.27
CA MET A 152 8.01 4.07 -7.38
C MET A 152 9.14 3.04 -7.52
N ALA A 153 8.81 1.75 -7.61
CA ALA A 153 9.80 0.68 -7.78
C ALA A 153 10.56 0.82 -9.11
N VAL A 154 9.86 1.12 -10.21
CA VAL A 154 10.49 1.39 -11.51
C VAL A 154 11.44 2.59 -11.42
N PHE A 155 11.04 3.66 -10.72
CA PHE A 155 11.89 4.84 -10.56
C PHE A 155 13.16 4.55 -9.76
N VAL A 156 13.04 3.82 -8.65
CA VAL A 156 14.20 3.37 -7.86
C VAL A 156 15.11 2.47 -8.66
N PHE A 157 14.54 1.57 -9.46
CA PHE A 157 15.32 0.68 -10.32
C PHE A 157 16.14 1.46 -11.35
N ILE A 158 15.52 2.43 -12.04
CA ILE A 158 16.23 3.30 -12.99
C ILE A 158 17.31 4.13 -12.29
N ALA A 159 16.99 4.73 -11.13
CA ALA A 159 17.97 5.49 -10.35
C ALA A 159 19.16 4.63 -9.92
N GLY A 160 18.92 3.37 -9.53
CA GLY A 160 19.95 2.39 -9.21
C GLY A 160 20.85 2.06 -10.40
N ILE A 161 20.27 1.82 -11.59
CA ILE A 161 21.04 1.59 -12.82
C ILE A 161 21.94 2.78 -13.13
N LEU A 162 21.40 4.01 -13.10
CA LEU A 162 22.16 5.22 -13.36
C LEU A 162 23.28 5.43 -12.35
N PHE A 163 23.03 5.11 -11.07
CA PHE A 163 24.05 5.19 -10.03
C PHE A 163 25.20 4.20 -10.28
N ILE A 164 24.90 2.94 -10.61
CA ILE A 164 25.91 1.92 -10.92
C ILE A 164 26.72 2.31 -12.17
N GLN A 165 26.05 2.80 -13.22
CA GLN A 165 26.74 3.27 -14.44
C GLN A 165 27.69 4.44 -14.13
N GLN A 166 27.27 5.38 -13.29
CA GLN A 166 28.13 6.50 -12.88
C GLN A 166 29.29 6.03 -11.99
N LEU A 167 29.05 5.12 -11.05
CA LEU A 167 30.10 4.53 -10.21
C LEU A 167 31.16 3.83 -11.06
N ASN A 168 30.71 3.04 -12.04
CA ASN A 168 31.62 2.30 -12.90
C ASN A 168 32.45 3.23 -13.81
N SER A 169 31.79 4.17 -14.50
CA SER A 169 32.46 5.06 -15.44
C SER A 169 33.33 6.14 -14.79
N LYS A 170 32.90 6.71 -13.65
CA LYS A 170 33.56 7.88 -13.03
C LYS A 170 34.50 7.53 -11.87
N LEU A 171 34.44 6.30 -11.33
CA LEU A 171 35.29 5.87 -10.21
C LEU A 171 36.03 4.57 -10.49
N LEU A 172 35.34 3.47 -10.82
CA LEU A 172 35.98 2.16 -10.97
C LEU A 172 36.96 2.13 -12.15
N LYS A 173 36.55 2.56 -13.34
CA LYS A 173 37.43 2.61 -14.52
C LYS A 173 38.69 3.46 -14.30
N PRO A 174 38.61 4.70 -13.75
CA PRO A 174 39.80 5.46 -13.45
C PRO A 174 40.72 4.83 -12.40
N LEU A 175 40.18 4.14 -11.39
CA LEU A 175 40.98 3.42 -10.41
C LEU A 175 41.70 2.22 -11.03
N GLU A 176 41.02 1.51 -11.95
CA GLU A 176 41.61 0.41 -12.72
C GLU A 176 42.74 0.89 -13.63
N GLU A 177 42.59 2.06 -14.26
CA GLU A 177 43.67 2.69 -15.04
C GLU A 177 44.86 3.02 -14.16
N ILE A 178 44.67 3.64 -12.99
CA ILE A 178 45.75 3.93 -12.05
C ILE A 178 46.50 2.65 -11.66
N LYS A 179 45.77 1.58 -11.31
CA LYS A 179 46.37 0.29 -10.96
C LYS A 179 47.21 -0.26 -12.11
N THR A 180 46.67 -0.24 -13.33
CA THR A 180 47.34 -0.76 -14.52
C THR A 180 48.62 0.03 -14.81
N VAL A 181 48.57 1.36 -14.80
CA VAL A 181 49.75 2.21 -15.03
C VAL A 181 50.84 1.99 -13.98
N LEU A 182 50.47 1.86 -12.70
CA LEU A 182 51.43 1.60 -11.63
C LEU A 182 52.10 0.22 -11.77
N LEU A 183 51.32 -0.82 -12.12
CA LEU A 183 51.86 -2.16 -12.36
C LEU A 183 52.80 -2.18 -13.57
N GLU A 184 52.41 -1.57 -14.68
CA GLU A 184 53.24 -1.51 -15.89
C GLU A 184 54.55 -0.74 -15.65
N HIS A 185 54.49 0.34 -14.87
CA HIS A 185 55.69 1.10 -14.49
C HIS A 185 56.64 0.27 -13.61
N GLN A 186 56.10 -0.55 -12.69
CA GLN A 186 56.91 -1.50 -11.91
C GLN A 186 57.56 -2.58 -12.79
N THR A 187 56.90 -2.99 -13.87
CA THR A 187 57.47 -3.95 -14.83
C THR A 187 58.44 -3.36 -15.86
N GLY A 188 58.72 -2.05 -15.79
CA GLY A 188 59.74 -1.38 -16.61
C GLY A 188 59.21 -0.50 -17.75
N GLU A 189 57.89 -0.41 -17.94
CA GLU A 189 57.30 0.47 -18.95
C GLU A 189 57.19 1.92 -18.43
N THR A 190 58.26 2.69 -18.69
CA THR A 190 58.40 4.05 -18.14
C THR A 190 57.61 5.13 -18.90
N ARG A 191 57.04 4.81 -20.07
CA ARG A 191 56.33 5.77 -20.94
C ARG A 191 54.81 5.79 -20.76
N ARG A 192 54.22 4.78 -20.12
CA ARG A 192 52.77 4.72 -19.83
C ARG A 192 52.39 5.85 -18.87
N ARG A 193 51.28 6.54 -19.15
CA ARG A 193 50.72 7.61 -18.31
C ARG A 193 49.23 7.38 -18.11
N CYS A 194 48.70 7.83 -16.98
CA CYS A 194 47.27 7.82 -16.73
C CYS A 194 46.59 8.81 -17.69
N ALA A 195 45.70 8.33 -18.56
CA ALA A 195 44.95 9.16 -19.49
C ALA A 195 43.52 8.64 -19.63
N ALA A 196 42.53 9.52 -19.45
CA ALA A 196 41.14 9.23 -19.84
C ALA A 196 40.40 10.50 -20.23
N ALA A 197 39.50 10.38 -21.20
CA ALA A 197 38.62 11.47 -21.63
C ALA A 197 37.47 11.66 -20.63
N ASN A 198 37.01 12.91 -20.45
CA ASN A 198 35.85 13.26 -19.61
C ASN A 198 35.95 12.87 -18.12
N LEU A 199 37.16 12.91 -17.55
CA LEU A 199 37.35 12.68 -16.12
C LEU A 199 36.77 13.83 -15.26
N PRO A 200 36.13 13.50 -14.13
CA PRO A 200 35.79 14.49 -13.10
C PRO A 200 37.03 15.21 -12.59
N THR A 201 36.89 16.49 -12.20
CA THR A 201 38.00 17.36 -11.78
C THR A 201 38.86 16.74 -10.67
N ASP A 202 38.23 16.09 -9.69
CA ASP A 202 38.93 15.43 -8.58
C ASP A 202 39.85 14.29 -9.08
N ILE A 203 39.37 13.43 -9.98
CA ILE A 203 40.17 12.32 -10.52
C ILE A 203 41.24 12.82 -11.49
N ARG A 204 40.94 13.86 -12.27
CA ARG A 204 41.91 14.51 -13.15
C ARG A 204 43.09 15.08 -12.37
N SER A 205 42.84 15.68 -11.20
CA SER A 205 43.91 16.15 -10.32
C SER A 205 44.78 15.00 -9.82
N ILE A 206 44.19 13.86 -9.45
CA ILE A 206 44.92 12.66 -8.99
C ILE A 206 45.78 12.11 -10.13
N PHE A 207 45.23 11.98 -11.33
CA PHE A 207 45.96 11.52 -12.51
C PHE A 207 47.16 12.43 -12.80
N GLY A 208 46.98 13.76 -12.72
CA GLY A 208 48.07 14.73 -12.89
C GLY A 208 49.17 14.58 -11.84
N SER A 209 48.81 14.43 -10.56
CA SER A 209 49.79 14.21 -9.49
C SER A 209 50.56 12.90 -9.67
N ILE A 210 49.89 11.80 -10.05
CA ILE A 210 50.54 10.52 -10.31
C ILE A 210 51.50 10.62 -11.50
N ASN A 211 51.05 11.20 -12.62
CA ASN A 211 51.91 11.39 -13.80
C ASN A 211 53.14 12.24 -13.47
N SER A 212 52.98 13.33 -12.70
CA SER A 212 54.12 14.15 -12.27
C SER A 212 55.10 13.40 -11.37
N LEU A 213 54.63 12.50 -10.51
CA LEU A 213 55.50 11.65 -9.68
C LEU A 213 56.27 10.65 -10.55
N LEU A 214 55.60 10.00 -11.49
CA LEU A 214 56.21 9.07 -12.45
C LEU A 214 57.26 9.77 -13.33
N ASP A 215 56.99 11.02 -13.75
CA ASP A 215 57.94 11.81 -14.53
C ASP A 215 59.22 12.10 -13.73
N ARG A 216 59.10 12.43 -12.44
CA ARG A 216 60.26 12.70 -11.56
C ARG A 216 61.11 11.45 -11.35
N THR A 217 60.50 10.30 -11.06
CA THR A 217 61.25 9.04 -10.90
C THR A 217 61.95 8.64 -12.20
N THR A 218 61.32 8.84 -13.35
CA THR A 218 61.93 8.55 -14.65
C THR A 218 63.14 9.46 -14.93
N HIS A 219 63.08 10.74 -14.51
CA HIS A 219 64.18 11.70 -14.68
C HIS A 219 65.41 11.34 -13.82
N ASP A 220 65.22 10.92 -12.57
CA ASP A 220 66.32 10.51 -11.67
C ASP A 220 67.06 9.25 -12.17
N PHE A 221 66.35 8.29 -12.79
CA PHE A 221 67.01 7.12 -13.40
C PHE A 221 67.80 7.45 -14.67
N SER A 222 67.45 8.54 -15.38
CA SER A 222 68.16 8.97 -16.59
C SER A 222 69.44 9.76 -16.31
N ASN A 223 69.52 10.43 -15.15
CA ASN A 223 70.66 11.28 -14.77
C ASN A 223 71.78 10.52 -14.03
N ASN A 224 71.54 9.25 -13.69
CA ASN A 224 72.48 8.33 -13.03
C ASN A 224 73.07 7.29 -13.99
N ARG A 225 73.01 7.52 -15.31
CA ARG A 225 73.68 6.70 -16.33
C ARG A 225 74.73 7.50 -17.09
#